data_AF-A0A0F9UKR3-F1
#
_entry.id   AF-A0A0F9UKR3-F1
#
_cell.length_a   1.000
_cell.length_b   1.000
_cell.length_c   1.000
_cell.angle_alpha   90.00
_cell.angle_beta   90.00
_cell.angle_gamma   90.00
#
_symmetry.space_group_name_H-M   'P 1'
#
loop_
_entity.id
_entity.type
_entity.pdbx_description
1 polymer ?
#
loop_
_entity_poly.entity_id
_entity_poly.type
_entity_poly.pdbx_seq_one_letter_code
_entity_poly.pdbx_strand_id
1 'polypeptide(L)'
;MEEAQVWMKIVIQAVACLIMVGGIIGIFIERARTKRGVGVRVIQLATVLLVLPVILILALEGVLENQTTAALLGTVVGYVLSGIGKDEKTKPSSSN
;
A
#
# COMPACT_ATOMS: atom_id res chain seq x y z
N MET A 1 19.16 19.92 -18.59
CA MET A 1 18.93 18.48 -18.26
C MET A 1 18.50 18.31 -16.81
N GLU A 2 19.05 19.09 -15.85
CA GLU A 2 18.62 19.07 -14.43
C GLU A 2 17.18 19.55 -14.21
N GLU A 3 16.76 20.64 -14.88
CA GLU A 3 15.38 21.15 -14.80
C GLU A 3 14.34 20.06 -15.07
N ALA A 4 14.52 19.28 -16.15
CA ALA A 4 13.61 18.21 -16.52
C ALA A 4 13.52 17.09 -15.46
N GLN A 5 14.62 16.79 -14.76
CA GLN A 5 14.64 15.80 -13.69
C GLN A 5 13.88 16.29 -12.45
N VAL A 6 14.02 17.58 -12.11
CA VAL A 6 13.28 18.20 -11.00
C VAL A 6 11.78 18.16 -11.28
N TRP A 7 11.36 18.58 -12.48
CA TRP A 7 9.95 18.52 -12.89
C TRP A 7 9.40 17.09 -12.85
N MET A 8 10.17 16.10 -13.32
CA MET A 8 9.76 14.70 -13.29
C MET A 8 9.57 14.19 -11.85
N LYS A 9 10.49 14.51 -10.93
CA LYS A 9 10.34 14.16 -9.51
C LYS A 9 9.09 14.78 -8.90
N ILE A 10 8.84 16.07 -9.15
CA ILE A 10 7.66 16.78 -8.63
C ILE A 10 6.37 16.12 -9.12
N VAL A 11 6.29 15.75 -10.41
CA VAL A 11 5.11 15.08 -10.96
C VAL A 11 4.88 13.72 -10.28
N ILE A 12 5.93 12.93 -10.09
CA ILE A 12 5.82 11.63 -9.41
C ILE A 12 5.37 11.80 -7.96
N GLN A 13 5.95 12.76 -7.23
CA GLN A 13 5.56 13.07 -5.85
C GLN A 13 4.11 13.56 -5.78
N ALA A 14 3.68 14.42 -6.70
CA ALA A 14 2.30 14.92 -6.76
C ALA A 14 1.30 13.77 -6.99
N VAL A 15 1.60 12.87 -7.92
CA VAL A 15 0.77 11.68 -8.18
C VAL A 15 0.75 10.76 -6.96
N ALA A 16 1.89 10.50 -6.33
CA ALA A 16 1.99 9.71 -5.11
C ALA A 16 1.13 10.30 -3.97
N CYS A 17 1.20 11.62 -3.75
CA CYS A 17 0.37 12.32 -2.78
C CYS A 17 -1.13 12.23 -3.11
N LEU A 18 -1.50 12.39 -4.39
CA LEU A 18 -2.90 12.24 -4.82
C LEU A 18 -3.43 10.83 -4.58
N ILE A 19 -2.62 9.79 -4.82
CA ILE A 19 -2.97 8.40 -4.53
C ILE A 19 -3.18 8.20 -3.02
N MET A 20 -2.31 8.76 -2.17
CA MET A 20 -2.46 8.66 -0.72
C MET A 20 -3.75 9.31 -0.23
N VAL A 21 -4.00 10.56 -0.64
CA VAL A 21 -5.19 11.31 -0.24
C VAL A 21 -6.45 10.63 -0.78
N GLY A 22 -6.47 10.29 -2.06
CA GLY A 22 -7.58 9.57 -2.69
C GLY A 22 -7.83 8.20 -2.05
N GLY A 23 -6.76 7.49 -1.70
CA GLY A 23 -6.82 6.19 -1.02
C GLY A 23 -7.44 6.27 0.38
N ILE A 24 -7.03 7.25 1.17
CA ILE A 24 -7.62 7.51 2.49
C ILE A 24 -9.11 7.82 2.34
N ILE A 25 -9.46 8.76 1.47
CA ILE A 25 -10.85 9.16 1.22
C ILE A 25 -11.66 7.94 0.77
N GLY A 26 -11.15 7.13 -0.16
CA GLY A 26 -11.79 5.91 -0.62
C GLY A 26 -12.06 4.91 0.50
N ILE A 27 -11.09 4.68 1.39
CA ILE A 27 -11.26 3.82 2.57
C ILE A 27 -12.34 4.37 3.51
N PHE A 28 -12.36 5.68 3.77
CA PHE A 28 -13.35 6.32 4.63
C PHE A 28 -14.77 6.24 4.03
N ILE A 29 -14.93 6.50 2.73
CA ILE A 29 -16.22 6.40 2.04
C ILE A 29 -16.73 4.96 2.07
N GLU A 30 -15.89 3.99 1.70
CA GLU A 30 -16.26 2.57 1.71
C GLU A 30 -16.67 2.13 3.12
N ARG A 31 -15.93 2.57 4.13
CA ARG A 31 -16.25 2.28 5.52
C ARG A 31 -17.59 2.90 5.95
N ALA A 32 -17.85 4.15 5.58
CA ALA A 32 -19.09 4.84 5.91
C ALA A 32 -20.32 4.16 5.26
N ARG A 33 -20.17 3.66 4.03
CA ARG A 33 -21.26 2.99 3.29
C ARG A 33 -21.49 1.56 3.77
N THR A 34 -20.42 0.80 3.99
CA THR A 34 -20.51 -0.64 4.23
C THR A 34 -20.65 -0.98 5.73
N LYS A 35 -20.35 -0.03 6.64
CA LYS A 35 -20.42 -0.18 8.12
C LYS A 35 -19.69 -1.41 8.69
N ARG A 36 -18.80 -2.02 7.90
CA ARG A 36 -17.99 -3.18 8.31
C ARG A 36 -16.75 -2.71 9.08
N GLY A 37 -16.25 -3.58 9.95
CA GLY A 37 -15.01 -3.34 10.70
C GLY A 37 -13.76 -3.33 9.80
N VAL A 38 -12.63 -2.92 10.36
CA VAL A 38 -11.33 -2.94 9.67
C VAL A 38 -10.79 -4.36 9.67
N GLY A 39 -10.92 -5.05 8.54
CA GLY A 39 -10.35 -6.37 8.33
C GLY A 39 -8.90 -6.30 7.85
N VAL A 40 -8.19 -7.44 7.90
CA VAL A 40 -6.79 -7.57 7.44
C VAL A 40 -6.60 -7.02 6.02
N ARG A 41 -7.54 -7.31 5.10
CA ARG A 41 -7.49 -6.81 3.71
C ARG A 41 -7.54 -5.28 3.60
N VAL A 42 -8.28 -4.61 4.50
CA VAL A 42 -8.35 -3.14 4.53
C VAL A 42 -7.01 -2.56 5.01
N ILE A 43 -6.36 -3.21 5.98
CA ILE A 43 -5.04 -2.79 6.46
C ILE A 43 -3.98 -3.03 5.38
N GLN A 44 -4.01 -4.18 4.70
CA GLN A 44 -3.13 -4.45 3.55
C GLN A 44 -3.30 -3.42 2.43
N LEU A 45 -4.55 -3.04 2.12
CA LEU A 45 -4.84 -1.98 1.15
C LEU A 45 -4.30 -0.62 1.64
N ALA A 46 -4.50 -0.28 2.92
CA ALA A 46 -3.97 0.95 3.49
C ALA A 46 -2.44 1.00 3.45
N THR A 47 -1.77 -0.12 3.69
CA THR A 47 -0.31 -0.23 3.55
C THR A 47 0.14 0.07 2.12
N VAL A 48 -0.52 -0.49 1.10
CA VAL A 48 -0.18 -0.21 -0.30
C VAL A 48 -0.47 1.24 -0.67
N LEU A 49 -1.58 1.81 -0.20
CA LEU A 49 -1.98 3.17 -0.54
C LEU A 49 -1.18 4.26 0.18
N LEU A 50 -0.56 3.94 1.31
CA LEU A 50 0.16 4.93 2.12
C LEU A 50 1.65 4.66 2.19
N VAL A 51 2.04 3.45 2.57
CA VAL A 51 3.43 3.13 2.87
C VAL A 51 4.25 3.05 1.59
N LEU A 52 3.71 2.46 0.52
CA LEU A 52 4.43 2.31 -0.74
C LEU A 52 4.71 3.67 -1.42
N PRO A 53 3.75 4.61 -1.52
CA PRO A 53 4.01 5.98 -1.98
C PRO A 53 5.03 6.73 -1.11
N VAL A 54 4.98 6.57 0.22
CA VAL A 54 5.96 7.19 1.13
C VAL A 54 7.37 6.69 0.86
N ILE A 55 7.55 5.36 0.73
CA ILE A 55 8.86 4.78 0.39
C ILE A 55 9.37 5.32 -0.94
N LEU A 56 8.50 5.42 -1.95
CA LEU A 56 8.85 5.95 -3.26
C LEU A 56 9.34 7.41 -3.20
N ILE A 57 8.62 8.27 -2.47
CA ILE A 57 8.98 9.68 -2.30
C ILE A 57 10.34 9.81 -1.61
N LEU A 58 10.52 9.11 -0.49
CA LEU A 58 11.76 9.17 0.29
C LEU A 58 12.97 8.59 -0.46
N ALA A 59 12.76 7.57 -1.28
CA ALA A 59 13.80 7.02 -2.16
C ALA A 59 14.20 8.03 -3.26
N LEU A 60 13.24 8.76 -3.85
CA LEU A 60 13.51 9.77 -4.88
C LEU A 60 14.22 11.03 -4.33
N GLU A 61 14.00 11.34 -3.06
CA GLU A 61 14.70 12.42 -2.33
C GLU A 61 16.09 11.99 -1.84
N GLY A 62 16.43 10.70 -1.94
CA GLY A 62 17.72 10.18 -1.48
C GLY A 62 17.83 10.11 0.05
N VAL A 63 16.70 10.19 0.77
CA VAL A 63 16.65 10.04 2.24
C VAL A 63 16.86 8.58 2.63
N LEU A 64 16.39 7.64 1.80
CA LEU A 64 16.59 6.21 2.01
C LEU A 64 17.75 5.70 1.19
N GLU A 65 18.64 4.93 1.83
CA GLU A 65 19.63 4.13 1.11
C GLU A 65 18.94 3.05 0.26
N ASN A 66 19.62 2.63 -0.81
CA ASN A 66 19.10 1.59 -1.72
C ASN A 66 18.81 0.27 -0.98
N GLN A 67 19.66 -0.09 -0.01
CA GLN A 67 19.48 -1.30 0.80
C GLN A 67 18.22 -1.21 1.67
N THR A 68 18.03 -0.07 2.36
CA THR A 68 16.84 0.20 3.18
C THR A 68 15.57 0.21 2.32
N THR A 69 15.62 0.83 1.14
CA THR A 69 14.49 0.88 0.21
C THR A 69 14.09 -0.54 -0.22
N ALA A 70 15.05 -1.38 -0.59
CA ALA A 70 14.80 -2.77 -0.97
C ALA A 70 14.20 -3.58 0.19
N ALA A 71 14.72 -3.40 1.42
CA ALA A 71 14.20 -4.08 2.60
C ALA A 71 12.75 -3.67 2.94
N LEU A 72 12.44 -2.38 2.85
CA LEU A 72 11.10 -1.85 3.08
C LEU A 72 10.11 -2.35 2.01
N LEU A 73 10.51 -2.34 0.74
CA LEU A 73 9.69 -2.91 -0.34
C LEU A 73 9.43 -4.41 -0.13
N GLY A 74 10.47 -5.18 0.24
CA GLY A 74 10.33 -6.60 0.55
C GLY A 74 9.36 -6.86 1.71
N THR A 75 9.39 -5.99 2.74
CA THR A 75 8.49 -6.07 3.89
C THR A 75 7.05 -5.77 3.49
N VAL A 76 6.80 -4.73 2.69
CA VAL A 76 5.47 -4.40 2.18
C VAL A 76 4.93 -5.53 1.33
N VAL A 77 5.71 -6.06 0.40
CA VAL A 77 5.33 -7.20 -0.45
C VAL A 77 5.01 -8.42 0.41
N GLY A 78 5.89 -8.77 1.36
CA GLY A 78 5.69 -9.89 2.27
C GLY A 78 4.39 -9.76 3.07
N TYR A 79 4.11 -8.58 3.62
CA TYR A 79 2.89 -8.31 4.37
C TYR A 79 1.62 -8.37 3.51
N VAL A 80 1.67 -7.82 2.29
CA VAL A 80 0.53 -7.87 1.37
C VAL A 80 0.22 -9.31 0.98
N LEU A 81 1.26 -10.14 0.77
CA LEU A 81 1.10 -11.53 0.38
C LEU A 81 0.82 -12.50 1.55
N SER A 82 1.03 -12.10 2.82
CA SER A 82 0.97 -12.99 3.99
C SER A 82 -0.41 -13.59 4.31
N GLY A 83 -1.44 -13.29 3.49
CA GLY A 83 -2.81 -13.79 3.63
C GLY A 83 -3.28 -14.72 2.52
N ILE A 84 -2.48 -14.91 1.46
CA ILE A 84 -2.86 -15.77 0.33
C ILE A 84 -2.91 -17.24 0.82
N GLY A 85 -4.04 -17.92 0.59
CA GLY A 85 -4.24 -19.33 0.95
C GLY A 85 -4.94 -19.62 2.29
N LYS A 86 -5.20 -18.60 3.13
CA LYS A 86 -5.92 -18.79 4.41
C LYS A 86 -7.45 -18.91 4.28
N ASP A 87 -8.00 -18.55 3.12
CA ASP A 87 -9.44 -18.61 2.85
C ASP A 87 -9.91 -20.01 2.38
N GLU A 88 -9.00 -20.97 2.17
CA GLU A 88 -9.31 -22.35 1.75
C GLU A 88 -9.61 -23.29 2.93
N LYS A 89 -10.26 -22.81 4.00
CA LYS A 89 -10.75 -23.73 5.04
C LYS A 89 -11.95 -24.52 4.51
N THR A 90 -11.61 -25.71 4.03
CA THR A 90 -12.39 -26.91 3.82
C THR A 90 -13.63 -26.99 4.71
N LYS A 91 -14.80 -27.06 4.07
CA LYS A 91 -16.10 -27.42 4.68
C LYS A 91 -15.90 -28.70 5.53
N PRO A 92 -16.16 -28.71 6.85
CA PRO A 92 -16.07 -29.95 7.61
C PRO A 92 -17.15 -30.90 7.12
N SER A 93 -16.72 -32.12 6.80
CA SER A 93 -17.51 -33.31 6.53
C SER A 93 -18.74 -33.40 7.45
N SER A 94 -19.94 -33.24 6.86
CA SER A 94 -21.19 -33.74 7.43
C SER A 94 -21.25 -35.25 7.16
N SER A 95 -20.73 -36.04 8.10
CA SER A 95 -20.99 -37.47 8.20
C SER A 95 -22.17 -37.67 9.13
N ASN A 96 -23.36 -37.90 8.56
CA ASN A 96 -24.48 -38.56 9.24
C ASN A 96 -24.61 -39.96 8.66
#